data_AF-A0A6B3GTP3-F1
#
_entry.id   AF-A0A6B3GTP3-F1
#
_cell.length_a   1.000
_cell.length_b   1.000
_cell.length_c   1.000
_cell.angle_alpha   90.00
_cell.angle_beta   90.00
_cell.angle_gamma   90.00
#
_symmetry.space_group_name_H-M   'P 1'
#
loop_
_entity.id
_entity.type
_entity.pdbx_description
1 polymer ?
#
loop_
_entity_poly.entity_id
_entity_poly.type
_entity_poly.pdbx_seq_one_letter_code
_entity_poly.pdbx_strand_id
1 'polypeptide(L)'
;DCSYCSQRLGSKAGILKYTWLKPEEASKAAAAGVAGGAKRVCLVASGRGPTDRDVDRVTKTIEAIKEENEGIEVCACLGLLSDGQADRLRSAGADAYNHNL
;
A
#
# COMPACT_ATOMS: atom_id res chain seq x y z
N ASP A 1 -7.71 10.48 -13.71
CA ASP A 1 -7.77 10.01 -15.12
C ASP A 1 -6.40 10.09 -15.81
N CYS A 2 -5.31 9.83 -15.07
CA CYS A 2 -3.94 9.99 -15.56
C CYS A 2 -3.71 9.22 -16.86
N SER A 3 -3.42 9.91 -17.96
CA SER A 3 -3.36 9.34 -19.32
C SER A 3 -2.35 8.20 -19.47
N TYR A 4 -1.27 8.23 -18.68
CA TYR A 4 -0.20 7.24 -18.67
C TYR A 4 -0.51 6.00 -17.81
N CYS A 5 -1.50 6.06 -16.91
CA CYS A 5 -1.74 4.98 -15.96
C CYS A 5 -2.53 3.84 -16.62
N SER A 6 -1.93 2.66 -16.73
CA SER A 6 -2.59 1.46 -17.24
C SER A 6 -3.79 1.01 -16.41
N GLN A 7 -3.85 1.42 -15.14
CA GLN A 7 -4.93 1.12 -14.18
C GLN A 7 -6.04 2.19 -14.13
N ARG A 8 -5.95 3.28 -14.92
CA ARG A 8 -6.99 4.33 -14.91
C ARG A 8 -8.35 3.77 -15.34
N LEU A 9 -9.42 4.38 -14.82
CA LEU A 9 -10.77 4.12 -15.30
C LEU A 9 -10.85 4.36 -16.83
N GLY A 10 -11.40 3.38 -17.55
CA GLY A 10 -11.50 3.42 -19.02
C GLY A 10 -10.23 3.03 -19.79
N SER A 11 -9.14 2.64 -19.11
CA SER A 11 -7.96 2.05 -19.76
C SER A 11 -8.31 0.77 -20.52
N LYS A 12 -7.72 0.59 -21.70
CA LYS A 12 -7.80 -0.64 -22.51
C LYS A 12 -6.57 -1.55 -22.32
N ALA A 13 -5.65 -1.22 -21.41
CA ALA A 13 -4.48 -2.04 -21.14
C ALA A 13 -4.89 -3.43 -20.62
N GLY A 14 -4.23 -4.48 -21.12
CA GLY A 14 -4.46 -5.87 -20.71
C GLY A 14 -3.82 -6.18 -19.36
N ILE A 15 -4.32 -5.57 -18.30
CA ILE A 15 -3.83 -5.79 -16.92
C ILE A 15 -4.74 -6.75 -16.15
N LEU A 16 -4.16 -7.49 -15.21
CA LEU A 16 -4.95 -8.24 -14.24
C LEU A 16 -5.71 -7.26 -13.34
N LYS A 17 -7.02 -7.48 -13.21
CA LYS A 17 -7.88 -6.75 -12.29
C LYS A 17 -8.24 -7.66 -11.13
N TYR A 18 -7.90 -7.23 -9.93
CA TYR A 18 -8.16 -7.97 -8.71
C TYR A 18 -8.53 -6.97 -7.61
N THR A 19 -9.20 -7.47 -6.57
CA THR A 19 -9.47 -6.70 -5.37
C THR A 19 -8.26 -6.71 -4.44
N TRP A 20 -8.36 -6.04 -3.31
CA TRP A 20 -7.34 -6.06 -2.27
C TRP A 20 -6.86 -7.48 -1.92
N LEU A 21 -5.55 -7.63 -1.80
CA LEU A 21 -4.95 -8.80 -1.17
C LEU A 21 -5.40 -8.88 0.29
N LYS A 22 -5.47 -10.09 0.83
CA LYS A 22 -5.63 -10.25 2.26
C LYS A 22 -4.32 -9.87 2.98
N PRO A 23 -4.37 -9.38 4.23
CA PRO A 23 -3.17 -8.99 4.98
C PRO A 23 -2.10 -10.08 5.02
N GLU A 24 -2.49 -11.35 5.19
CA GLU A 24 -1.57 -12.48 5.22
C GLU A 24 -0.86 -12.73 3.88
N GLU A 25 -1.55 -12.53 2.76
CA GLU A 25 -0.97 -12.66 1.42
C GLU A 25 0.02 -11.53 1.16
N ALA A 26 -0.31 -10.32 1.60
CA ALA A 26 0.57 -9.16 1.50
C ALA A 26 1.81 -9.32 2.38
N SER A 27 1.68 -9.83 3.61
CA SER A 27 2.83 -10.08 4.49
C SER A 27 3.76 -11.13 3.92
N LYS A 28 3.22 -12.23 3.39
CA LYS A 28 4.02 -13.27 2.71
C LYS A 28 4.79 -12.71 1.51
N ALA A 29 4.15 -11.87 0.70
CA ALA A 29 4.81 -11.21 -0.44
C ALA A 29 5.91 -10.24 0.02
N ALA A 30 5.67 -9.50 1.10
CA ALA A 30 6.65 -8.62 1.73
C ALA A 30 7.87 -9.43 2.22
N ALA A 31 7.65 -10.49 2.99
CA ALA A 31 8.71 -11.36 3.51
C ALA A 31 9.58 -11.95 2.39
N ALA A 32 8.97 -12.36 1.26
CA ALA A 32 9.71 -12.82 0.09
C ALA A 32 10.61 -11.71 -0.51
N GLY A 33 10.12 -10.47 -0.58
CA GLY A 33 10.90 -9.31 -1.01
C GLY A 33 12.06 -8.99 -0.05
N VAL A 34 11.80 -9.05 1.26
CA VAL A 34 12.82 -8.83 2.31
C VAL A 34 13.91 -9.90 2.23
N ALA A 35 13.54 -11.17 2.07
CA ALA A 35 14.48 -12.27 1.85
C ALA A 35 15.32 -12.07 0.58
N GLY A 36 14.76 -11.40 -0.44
CA GLY A 36 15.46 -10.95 -1.65
C GLY A 36 16.36 -9.72 -1.45
N GLY A 37 16.46 -9.17 -0.24
CA GLY A 37 17.31 -8.03 0.10
C GLY A 37 16.62 -6.67 0.07
N ALA A 38 15.29 -6.62 -0.11
CA ALA A 38 14.55 -5.37 -0.04
C ALA A 38 14.71 -4.71 1.34
N LYS A 39 14.87 -3.38 1.34
CA LYS A 39 14.94 -2.55 2.56
C LYS A 39 13.65 -1.79 2.86
N ARG A 40 12.75 -1.75 1.88
CA ARG A 40 11.45 -1.08 1.99
C ARG A 40 10.39 -1.85 1.24
N VAL A 41 9.20 -1.95 1.83
CA VAL A 41 7.99 -2.51 1.21
C VAL A 41 7.00 -1.38 0.99
N CYS A 42 6.45 -1.26 -0.22
CA CYS A 42 5.47 -0.24 -0.57
C CYS A 42 4.09 -0.86 -0.80
N LEU A 43 3.11 -0.49 0.02
CA LEU A 43 1.71 -0.87 -0.14
C LEU A 43 1.00 0.15 -1.04
N VAL A 44 0.54 -0.31 -2.21
CA VAL A 44 0.01 0.56 -3.25
C VAL A 44 -1.43 0.20 -3.58
N ALA A 45 -2.29 1.22 -3.67
CA ALA A 45 -3.67 1.07 -4.13
C ALA A 45 -3.90 1.89 -5.40
N SER A 46 -4.80 1.40 -6.25
CA SER A 46 -5.31 2.18 -7.38
C SER A 46 -6.53 2.99 -6.95
N GLY A 47 -6.65 4.21 -7.46
CA GLY A 47 -7.77 5.09 -7.14
C GLY A 47 -7.33 6.53 -6.93
N ARG A 48 -8.30 7.39 -6.57
CA ARG A 48 -8.04 8.80 -6.26
C ARG A 48 -7.62 9.01 -4.80
N GLY A 49 -8.13 8.21 -3.88
CA GLY A 49 -7.88 8.26 -2.44
C GLY A 49 -8.56 7.07 -1.75
N PRO A 50 -8.14 6.70 -0.53
CA PRO A 50 -8.71 5.55 0.18
C PRO A 50 -9.99 5.92 0.94
N THR A 51 -10.86 4.93 1.16
CA THR A 51 -11.89 5.02 2.21
C THR A 51 -11.28 4.72 3.58
N ASP A 52 -11.98 5.04 4.66
CA ASP A 52 -11.51 4.69 6.02
C ASP A 52 -11.35 3.18 6.23
N ARG A 53 -12.19 2.38 5.56
CA ARG A 53 -12.08 0.93 5.57
C ARG A 53 -10.83 0.44 4.83
N ASP A 54 -10.42 1.13 3.77
CA ASP A 54 -9.17 0.81 3.07
C ASP A 54 -7.97 1.17 3.95
N VAL A 55 -8.02 2.31 4.65
CA VAL A 55 -7.00 2.67 5.65
C VAL A 55 -6.91 1.61 6.75
N ASP A 56 -8.03 1.17 7.32
CA ASP A 56 -8.04 0.09 8.33
C ASP A 56 -7.47 -1.24 7.83
N ARG A 57 -7.66 -1.54 6.54
CA ARG A 57 -7.06 -2.72 5.93
C ARG A 57 -5.54 -2.55 5.85
N VAL A 58 -5.09 -1.40 5.36
CA VAL A 58 -3.67 -1.12 5.16
C VAL A 58 -2.93 -1.03 6.50
N THR A 59 -3.50 -0.43 7.55
CA THR A 59 -2.89 -0.39 8.88
C THR A 59 -2.61 -1.80 9.41
N LYS A 60 -3.60 -2.70 9.31
CA LYS A 60 -3.42 -4.12 9.69
C LYS A 60 -2.33 -4.82 8.88
N THR A 61 -2.21 -4.49 7.60
CA THR A 61 -1.13 -5.03 6.76
C THR A 61 0.23 -4.47 7.14
N ILE A 62 0.33 -3.17 7.47
CA ILE A 62 1.57 -2.55 7.96
C ILE A 62 2.01 -3.23 9.27
N GLU A 63 1.09 -3.39 10.22
CA GLU A 63 1.34 -4.04 11.51
C GLU A 63 1.88 -5.47 11.31
N ALA A 64 1.22 -6.28 10.48
CA ALA A 64 1.67 -7.65 10.18
C ALA A 64 3.08 -7.69 9.55
N ILE A 65 3.36 -6.80 8.59
CA ILE A 65 4.69 -6.73 7.96
C ILE A 65 5.76 -6.34 8.97
N LYS A 66 5.48 -5.34 9.83
CA LYS A 66 6.42 -4.86 10.84
C LYS A 66 6.68 -5.91 11.92
N GLU A 67 5.67 -6.68 12.32
CA GLU A 67 5.80 -7.77 13.28
C GLU A 67 6.70 -8.90 12.74
N GLU A 68 6.54 -9.27 11.47
CA GLU A 68 7.30 -10.37 10.85
C GLU A 68 8.70 -9.97 10.36
N ASN A 69 8.97 -8.66 10.19
CA ASN A 69 10.19 -8.17 9.54
C ASN A 69 10.79 -6.97 10.29
N GLU A 70 11.59 -7.26 11.33
CA GLU A 70 12.25 -6.22 12.11
C GLU A 70 13.15 -5.34 11.24
N GLY A 71 13.03 -4.02 11.41
CA GLY A 71 13.86 -3.03 10.72
C GLY A 71 13.50 -2.77 9.26
N ILE A 72 12.42 -3.38 8.72
CA ILE A 72 11.94 -3.03 7.37
C ILE A 72 11.21 -1.70 7.38
N GLU A 73 11.46 -0.86 6.38
CA GLU A 73 10.64 0.31 6.14
C GLU A 73 9.35 -0.06 5.40
N VAL A 74 8.25 0.58 5.76
CA VAL A 74 6.95 0.42 5.11
C VAL A 74 6.50 1.76 4.55
N CYS A 75 6.16 1.79 3.27
CA CYS A 75 5.62 2.95 2.57
C CYS A 75 4.18 2.68 2.15
N ALA A 76 3.32 3.70 2.19
CA ALA A 76 1.97 3.65 1.66
C ALA A 76 1.79 4.59 0.46
N CYS A 77 1.00 4.15 -0.53
CA CYS A 77 0.61 4.95 -1.69
C CYS A 77 -0.86 4.67 -2.00
N LEU A 78 -1.76 5.46 -1.41
CA LEU A 78 -3.21 5.23 -1.49
C LEU A 78 -3.95 6.36 -2.24
N GLY A 79 -3.22 7.35 -2.77
CA GLY A 79 -3.79 8.53 -3.42
C GLY A 79 -3.87 9.73 -2.46
N LEU A 80 -4.95 10.50 -2.57
CA LEU A 80 -5.24 11.65 -1.72
C LEU A 80 -5.84 11.17 -0.40
N LEU A 81 -5.07 11.32 0.69
CA LEU A 81 -5.57 11.06 2.04
C LEU A 81 -6.52 12.18 2.48
N SER A 82 -7.52 11.81 3.26
CA SER A 82 -8.34 12.75 4.03
C SER A 82 -7.74 12.99 5.42
N ASP A 83 -8.23 14.03 6.12
CA ASP A 83 -7.77 14.39 7.46
C ASP A 83 -7.82 13.18 8.42
N GLY A 84 -6.75 13.02 9.21
CA GLY A 84 -6.59 11.92 10.18
C GLY A 84 -6.19 10.56 9.59
N GLN A 85 -6.32 10.34 8.28
CA GLN A 85 -5.90 9.06 7.66
C GLN A 85 -4.37 8.90 7.67
N ALA A 86 -3.64 9.99 7.47
CA ALA A 86 -2.18 9.98 7.53
C ALA A 86 -1.66 9.60 8.92
N ASP A 87 -2.29 10.13 9.98
CA ASP A 87 -1.94 9.82 11.36
C ASP A 87 -2.16 8.34 11.67
N ARG A 88 -3.29 7.77 11.21
CA ARG A 88 -3.58 6.33 11.37
C ARG A 88 -2.53 5.44 10.71
N LEU A 89 -2.12 5.77 9.48
CA LEU A 89 -1.06 5.04 8.77
C LEU A 89 0.28 5.15 9.49
N ARG A 90 0.63 6.34 9.96
CA ARG A 90 1.87 6.57 10.73
C ARG A 90 1.85 5.80 12.05
N SER A 91 0.74 5.82 12.79
CA SER A 91 0.57 5.09 14.04
C SER A 91 0.69 3.57 13.85
N ALA A 92 0.24 3.04 12.72
CA ALA A 92 0.44 1.63 12.36
C ALA A 92 1.88 1.29 11.98
N GLY A 93 2.73 2.30 11.73
CA GLY A 93 4.16 2.11 11.44
C GLY A 93 4.56 2.41 9.99
N ALA A 94 3.76 3.13 9.21
CA ALA A 94 4.22 3.63 7.90
C ALA A 94 5.35 4.66 8.11
N ASP A 95 6.49 4.44 7.48
CA ASP A 95 7.66 5.32 7.51
C ASP A 95 7.61 6.39 6.42
N ALA A 96 6.93 6.10 5.31
CA ALA A 96 6.83 7.00 4.17
C ALA A 96 5.45 6.95 3.52
N TYR A 97 5.10 8.04 2.82
CA TYR A 97 3.93 8.10 1.96
C TYR A 97 4.32 8.62 0.59
N ASN A 98 3.98 7.87 -0.47
CA ASN A 98 4.25 8.31 -1.83
C ASN A 98 3.09 9.17 -2.36
N HIS A 99 3.43 10.37 -2.82
CA HIS A 99 2.54 11.24 -3.57
C HIS A 99 3.34 12.05 -4.59
N ASN A 100 3.07 11.86 -5.88
CA ASN A 100 3.78 12.56 -6.96
C ASN A 100 3.09 13.89 -7.27
N LEU A 101 3.87 14.88 -7.76
CA LEU A 101 3.38 16.18 -8.22
C LEU A 101 2.80 16.13 -9.64
#